data_AF-A0A7J9Y5X5-F1
#
_entry.id   AF-A0A7J9Y5X5-F1
#
_cell.length_a   1.000
_cell.length_b   1.000
_cell.length_c   1.000
_cell.angle_alpha   90.00
_cell.angle_beta   90.00
_cell.angle_gamma   90.00
#
_symmetry.space_group_name_H-M   'P 1'
#
loop_
_entity.id
_entity.type
_entity.pdbx_description
1 polymer ?
#
loop_
_entity_poly.entity_id
_entity_poly.type
_entity_poly.pdbx_seq_one_letter_code
_entity_poly.pdbx_strand_id
1 'polypeptide(L)'
;MFGADGAQRTQDTEWIAYAGRRGWAALTKNRHIRYNTAERDAVAEHGLVLFALANGNLGFEAMSAALLTAMPKIHEVCGQRPGGSIWIVHRDGAVEPQWP
;
A
#
# COMPACT_ATOMS: atom_id res chain seq x y z
N MET A 1 12.55 4.62 13.15
CA MET A 1 13.56 5.20 12.24
C MET A 1 13.54 4.34 10.98
N PHE A 2 13.17 4.88 9.82
CA PHE A 2 12.99 4.10 8.59
C PHE A 2 14.32 4.00 7.82
N GLY A 3 14.60 2.84 7.21
CA GLY A 3 15.86 2.52 6.50
C GLY A 3 16.14 1.01 6.50
N ALA A 4 17.13 0.52 5.75
CA ALA A 4 17.46 -0.92 5.64
C ALA A 4 17.67 -1.59 7.01
N ASP A 5 18.30 -0.89 7.95
CA ASP A 5 18.54 -1.39 9.31
C ASP A 5 17.30 -1.34 10.23
N GLY A 6 16.33 -0.46 9.92
CA GLY A 6 15.06 -0.34 10.65
C GLY A 6 13.98 -1.29 10.16
N ALA A 7 14.02 -1.68 8.88
CA ALA A 7 13.08 -2.61 8.26
C ALA A 7 13.13 -4.03 8.88
N GLN A 8 14.22 -4.39 9.55
CA GLN A 8 14.39 -5.67 10.22
C GLN A 8 13.72 -5.72 11.62
N ARG A 9 13.32 -4.57 12.20
CA ARG A 9 12.86 -4.49 13.62
C ARG A 9 11.48 -3.87 13.81
N THR A 10 10.99 -3.09 12.87
CA THR A 10 9.65 -2.51 12.91
C THR A 10 8.67 -3.55 12.40
N GLN A 11 7.76 -4.02 13.27
CA GLN A 11 6.65 -4.87 12.85
C GLN A 11 5.83 -4.13 11.80
N ASP A 12 5.32 -4.83 10.78
CA ASP A 12 4.62 -4.19 9.67
C ASP A 12 3.43 -3.32 10.14
N THR A 13 2.82 -3.68 11.27
CA THR A 13 1.77 -2.91 11.94
C THR A 13 2.21 -1.51 12.41
N GLU A 14 3.46 -1.33 12.82
CA GLU A 14 3.96 -0.04 13.34
C GLU A 14 4.06 1.03 12.24
N TRP A 15 4.54 0.67 11.05
CA TRP A 15 4.63 1.63 9.96
C TRP A 15 3.26 1.92 9.35
N ILE A 16 2.37 0.93 9.29
CA ILE A 16 0.96 1.11 8.91
C ILE A 16 0.31 2.14 9.84
N ALA A 17 0.48 1.96 11.15
CA ALA A 17 -0.01 2.89 12.14
C ALA A 17 0.59 4.29 12.02
N TYR A 18 1.90 4.36 11.74
CA TYR A 18 2.59 5.63 11.54
C TYR A 18 2.05 6.42 10.33
N ALA A 19 1.80 5.73 9.22
CA ALA A 19 1.26 6.31 8.00
C ALA A 19 -0.21 6.71 8.16
N GLY A 20 -1.04 5.84 8.74
CA GLY A 20 -2.46 6.09 8.99
C GLY A 20 -2.68 7.31 9.90
N ARG A 21 -1.90 7.43 10.99
CA ARG A 21 -1.95 8.61 11.89
C ARG A 21 -1.63 9.95 11.21
N ARG A 22 -0.99 9.92 10.03
CA ARG A 22 -0.63 11.13 9.25
C ARG A 22 -1.58 11.39 8.09
N GLY A 23 -2.59 10.53 7.89
CA GLY A 23 -3.47 10.60 6.73
C GLY A 23 -2.74 10.34 5.42
N TRP A 24 -1.64 9.60 5.44
CA TRP A 24 -0.91 9.23 4.23
C TRP A 24 -1.56 8.04 3.55
N ALA A 25 -1.41 7.96 2.23
CA ALA A 25 -1.56 6.69 1.50
C ALA A 25 -0.22 5.96 1.46
N ALA A 26 -0.24 4.64 1.43
CA ALA A 26 0.97 3.82 1.36
C ALA A 26 1.07 3.08 0.01
N LEU A 27 2.27 3.07 -0.57
CA LEU A 27 2.61 2.26 -1.74
C LEU A 27 3.58 1.16 -1.31
N THR A 28 3.31 -0.09 -1.68
CA THR A 28 4.16 -1.22 -1.31
C THR A 28 4.33 -2.23 -2.44
N LYS A 29 5.48 -2.89 -2.45
CA LYS A 29 5.74 -4.07 -3.30
C LYS A 29 5.61 -5.38 -2.51
N ASN A 30 5.41 -5.31 -1.20
CA ASN A 30 5.31 -6.50 -0.36
C ASN A 30 3.95 -7.17 -0.61
N ARG A 31 3.95 -8.41 -1.09
CA ARG A 31 2.72 -9.19 -1.30
C ARG A 31 2.15 -9.78 -0.01
N HIS A 32 2.97 -9.89 1.05
CA HIS A 32 2.59 -10.57 2.29
C HIS A 32 1.48 -9.79 3.03
N ILE A 33 1.48 -8.46 2.91
CA ILE A 33 0.43 -7.57 3.44
C ILE A 33 -0.97 -7.89 2.95
N ARG A 34 -1.09 -8.57 1.79
CA ARG A 34 -2.38 -8.97 1.25
C ARG A 34 -3.06 -10.04 2.07
N TYR A 35 -2.31 -10.85 2.83
CA TYR A 35 -2.83 -12.06 3.48
C TYR A 35 -2.60 -12.09 4.98
N ASN A 36 -1.76 -11.20 5.51
CA ASN A 36 -1.50 -11.12 6.94
C ASN A 36 -2.67 -10.43 7.66
N THR A 37 -3.38 -11.17 8.51
CA THR A 37 -4.50 -10.68 9.31
C THR A 37 -4.09 -9.47 10.17
N ALA A 38 -2.93 -9.51 10.82
CA ALA A 38 -2.49 -8.42 11.69
C ALA A 38 -2.23 -7.11 10.92
N GLU A 39 -1.73 -7.20 9.69
CA GLU A 39 -1.52 -6.02 8.84
C GLU A 39 -2.84 -5.46 8.32
N ARG A 40 -3.79 -6.32 7.94
CA ARG A 40 -5.16 -5.89 7.56
C ARG A 40 -5.87 -5.20 8.73
N ASP A 41 -5.76 -5.76 9.93
CA ASP A 41 -6.33 -5.17 11.13
C ASP A 41 -5.73 -3.79 11.40
N ALA A 42 -4.39 -3.66 11.29
CA ALA A 42 -3.73 -2.37 11.43
C ALA A 42 -4.13 -1.35 10.33
N VAL A 43 -4.35 -1.81 9.09
CA VAL A 43 -4.84 -0.97 7.99
C VAL A 43 -6.22 -0.43 8.33
N ALA A 44 -7.14 -1.29 8.77
CA ALA A 44 -8.49 -0.88 9.18
C ALA A 44 -8.48 0.04 10.41
N GLU A 45 -7.75 -0.34 11.47
CA GLU A 45 -7.67 0.41 12.72
C GLU A 45 -7.15 1.84 12.49
N HIS A 46 -6.20 2.01 11.58
CA HIS A 46 -5.56 3.30 11.33
C HIS A 46 -6.07 4.00 10.06
N GLY A 47 -7.14 3.49 9.45
CA GLY A 47 -7.79 4.10 8.29
C GLY A 47 -6.86 4.27 7.09
N LEU A 48 -5.81 3.44 6.97
CA LEU A 48 -4.82 3.56 5.91
C LEU A 48 -5.43 3.15 4.56
N VAL A 49 -5.11 3.88 3.50
CA VAL A 49 -5.35 3.43 2.12
C VAL A 49 -4.03 2.91 1.57
N LEU A 50 -3.98 1.62 1.28
CA LEU A 50 -2.77 0.92 0.90
C LEU A 50 -2.86 0.39 -0.53
N PHE A 51 -1.84 0.67 -1.33
CA PHE A 51 -1.73 0.19 -2.71
C PHE A 51 -0.53 -0.76 -2.84
N ALA A 52 -0.81 -2.00 -3.24
CA ALA A 52 0.20 -3.05 -3.39
C ALA A 52 0.40 -3.42 -4.86
N LEU A 53 1.64 -3.42 -5.34
CA LEU A 53 1.96 -3.86 -6.72
C LEU A 53 1.66 -5.34 -6.92
N ALA A 54 0.80 -5.69 -7.89
CA ALA A 54 0.38 -7.05 -8.23
C ALA A 54 1.57 -8.03 -8.28
N ASN A 55 2.67 -7.59 -8.90
CA ASN A 55 3.94 -8.28 -8.99
C ASN A 55 5.08 -7.42 -8.39
N GLY A 56 5.57 -7.81 -7.20
CA GLY A 56 6.69 -7.13 -6.54
C GLY A 56 8.08 -7.44 -7.12
N ASN A 57 8.18 -8.34 -8.11
CA ASN A 57 9.43 -8.70 -8.79
C ASN A 57 9.64 -7.94 -10.11
N LEU A 58 8.78 -6.95 -10.41
CA LEU A 58 8.98 -6.07 -11.55
C LEU A 58 10.30 -5.28 -11.40
N GLY A 59 10.95 -5.02 -12.54
CA GLY A 59 12.09 -4.11 -12.58
C GLY A 59 11.67 -2.68 -12.22
N PHE A 60 12.64 -1.85 -11.80
CA PHE A 60 12.40 -0.48 -11.36
C PHE A 60 11.59 0.35 -12.37
N GLU A 61 11.94 0.28 -13.66
CA GLU A 61 11.24 1.00 -14.73
C GLU A 61 9.78 0.56 -14.83
N ALA A 62 9.52 -0.74 -14.81
CA ALA A 62 8.16 -1.29 -14.91
C ALA A 62 7.32 -0.95 -13.67
N MET A 63 7.90 -1.00 -12.47
CA MET A 63 7.21 -0.56 -11.25
C MET A 63 6.87 0.93 -11.29
N SER A 64 7.82 1.77 -11.72
CA SER A 64 7.63 3.21 -11.82
C SER A 64 6.54 3.54 -12.84
N ALA A 65 6.58 2.90 -14.01
CA ALA A 65 5.55 3.06 -15.04
C ALA A 65 4.17 2.65 -14.53
N ALA A 66 4.05 1.51 -13.84
CA ALA A 66 2.77 1.05 -13.28
C ALA A 66 2.18 2.06 -12.28
N LEU A 67 3.00 2.57 -11.35
CA LEU A 67 2.56 3.55 -10.35
C LEU A 67 2.23 4.92 -10.97
N LEU A 68 3.02 5.39 -11.94
CA LEU A 68 2.75 6.65 -12.63
C LEU A 68 1.45 6.58 -13.44
N THR A 69 1.22 5.47 -14.16
CA THR A 69 -0.04 5.24 -14.88
C THR A 69 -1.23 5.13 -13.94
N ALA A 70 -1.06 4.51 -12.77
CA ALA A 70 -2.11 4.36 -11.75
C ALA A 70 -2.41 5.66 -10.98
N MET A 71 -1.54 6.67 -11.04
CA MET A 71 -1.61 7.88 -10.21
C MET A 71 -2.99 8.58 -10.23
N PRO A 72 -3.66 8.77 -11.38
CA PRO A 72 -4.98 9.40 -11.40
C PRO A 72 -6.02 8.61 -10.59
N LYS A 73 -6.01 7.27 -10.70
CA LYS A 73 -6.93 6.41 -9.95
C LYS A 73 -6.58 6.36 -8.46
N ILE A 74 -5.30 6.36 -8.12
CA ILE A 74 -4.84 6.47 -6.72
C ILE A 74 -5.37 7.76 -6.08
N HIS A 75 -5.27 8.90 -6.79
CA HIS A 75 -5.82 10.17 -6.30
C HIS A 75 -7.35 10.13 -6.15
N GLU A 76 -8.06 9.53 -7.10
CA GLU A 76 -9.51 9.35 -7.02
C GLU A 76 -9.91 8.56 -5.76
N VAL A 77 -9.26 7.40 -5.54
CA VAL A 77 -9.50 6.54 -4.38
C VAL A 77 -9.22 7.30 -3.08
N CYS A 78 -8.08 7.98 -2.97
CA CYS A 78 -7.76 8.79 -1.79
C CYS A 78 -8.78 9.91 -1.54
N GLY A 79 -9.32 10.51 -2.61
CA GLY A 79 -10.38 11.54 -2.52
C GLY A 79 -11.71 11.01 -2.01
N GLN A 80 -12.04 9.75 -2.28
CA GLN A 80 -13.25 9.07 -1.80
C GLN A 80 -13.18 8.69 -0.31
N ARG A 81 -11.98 8.77 0.30
CA ARG A 81 -11.71 8.43 1.71
C ARG A 81 -12.21 7.03 2.14
N PRO A 82 -11.87 5.95 1.42
CA PRO A 82 -12.26 4.58 1.77
C PRO A 82 -11.36 4.02 2.89
N GLY A 83 -11.10 4.81 3.94
CA GLY A 83 -10.08 4.50 4.96
C GLY A 83 -10.13 3.04 5.43
N GLY A 84 -8.96 2.42 5.57
CA GLY A 84 -8.86 1.02 5.95
C GLY A 84 -9.04 0.07 4.76
N SER A 85 -8.46 0.40 3.61
CA SER A 85 -8.57 -0.40 2.39
C SER A 85 -7.22 -0.71 1.75
N ILE A 86 -7.19 -1.82 1.01
CA ILE A 86 -6.07 -2.36 0.26
C ILE A 86 -6.51 -2.49 -1.19
N TRP A 87 -5.66 -2.00 -2.08
CA TRP A 87 -5.86 -1.99 -3.53
C TRP A 87 -4.66 -2.64 -4.21
N ILE A 88 -4.89 -3.32 -5.33
CA ILE A 88 -3.84 -3.89 -6.16
C ILE A 88 -3.56 -2.97 -7.34
N VAL A 89 -2.28 -2.66 -7.57
CA VAL A 89 -1.82 -1.94 -8.77
C VAL A 89 -1.18 -2.94 -9.71
N HIS A 90 -1.76 -3.13 -10.89
CA HIS A 90 -1.27 -4.03 -11.93
C HIS A 90 -0.19 -3.36 -12.79
N ARG A 91 0.54 -4.17 -13.58
CA ARG A 91 1.65 -3.70 -14.41
C ARG A 91 1.22 -2.63 -15.43
N ASP A 92 0.00 -2.75 -15.94
CA ASP A 92 -0.62 -1.82 -16.89
C ASP A 92 -1.18 -0.55 -16.22
N GLY A 93 -1.09 -0.44 -14.89
CA GLY A 93 -1.63 0.68 -14.11
C GLY A 93 -3.09 0.51 -13.70
N ALA A 94 -3.73 -0.63 -13.99
CA ALA A 94 -5.06 -0.90 -13.44
C ALA A 94 -5.01 -0.97 -11.90
N VAL A 95 -6.03 -0.41 -11.25
CA VAL A 95 -6.15 -0.37 -9.78
C VAL A 95 -7.46 -1.01 -9.35
N GLU A 96 -7.38 -2.07 -8.57
CA GLU A 96 -8.53 -2.88 -8.16
C GLU A 96 -8.62 -3.00 -6.64
N PRO A 97 -9.82 -2.99 -6.04
CA PRO A 97 -9.97 -3.23 -4.61
C PRO A 97 -9.60 -4.69 -4.29
N GLN A 98 -8.86 -4.89 -3.20
CA GLN A 98 -8.48 -6.21 -2.70
C GLN A 98 -9.14 -6.54 -1.38
N TRP A 99 -9.26 -5.53 -0.51
CA TRP A 99 -9.75 -5.68 0.84
C TRP A 99 -10.12 -4.30 1.44
N PRO A 100 -11.19 -4.20 2.25
CA PRO A 100 -12.31 -5.12 2.21
C PRO A 100 -12.81 -5.35 0.78
#